data_AF-A0AAV6VST8-F1
#
_entry.id   AF-A0AAV6VST8-F1
#
_cell.length_a   1.000
_cell.length_b   1.000
_cell.length_c   1.000
_cell.angle_alpha   90.00
_cell.angle_beta   90.00
_cell.angle_gamma   90.00
#
_symmetry.space_group_name_H-M   'P 1'
#
loop_
_entity.id
_entity.type
_entity.pdbx_description
1 polymer ?
#
loop_
_entity_poly.entity_id
_entity_poly.type
_entity_poly.pdbx_seq_one_letter_code
_entity_poly.pdbx_strand_id
1 'polypeptide(L)'
;MMYDSLYGDFFLMAPNETADVPHWWQGAEPIWITAEKKGIRSALYWWDGCQVEIKGRKPTFCRKYKYVGYSWPNVNEDTKEALLTSLQLLENDEIQLAQVYYEPVDYYGHKYGPNSDERKKAVKEIDSLLDLVQIEMANRGLQNKINIVVVSDHGMTSTDSRGLIVINLQQILDISDIKYMVYYGATSMLLPQDGKLEKVYEALKDIQGLQVYLKDDIPEHYHIKRNRLTLPILLVASKNYYIQGLDIPGKSIPTGSSISLGSHGYDPYEVPDMRGIFFARGPGVRQNYLSPPLQMVDIYSILCELLGIEPQPNNGTKSVTQGIVALPYSNSISLTHCSTSILITISTVLCLYIPKHLMTLT
;
A
#
# COMPACT_ATOMS: atom_id res chain seq x y z
N MET A 1 -10.03 -8.93 0.55
CA MET A 1 -10.94 -9.67 1.45
C MET A 1 -10.31 -11.01 1.81
N MET A 2 -10.43 -11.45 3.05
CA MET A 2 -9.76 -12.67 3.54
C MET A 2 -10.72 -13.51 4.39
N TYR A 3 -10.45 -14.80 4.53
CA TYR A 3 -11.13 -15.69 5.47
C TYR A 3 -10.14 -16.24 6.48
N ASP A 4 -10.52 -16.28 7.75
CA ASP A 4 -9.71 -16.82 8.84
C ASP A 4 -10.34 -18.08 9.43
N SER A 5 -9.82 -19.24 9.04
CA SER A 5 -10.29 -20.54 9.52
C SER A 5 -10.11 -20.79 11.02
N LEU A 6 -9.31 -19.99 11.74
CA LEU A 6 -9.15 -20.08 13.19
C LEU A 6 -10.27 -19.36 13.96
N TYR A 7 -10.77 -18.25 13.40
CA TYR A 7 -11.83 -17.43 14.03
C TYR A 7 -13.21 -17.65 13.40
N GLY A 8 -13.27 -18.22 12.19
CA GLY A 8 -14.49 -18.36 11.40
C GLY A 8 -14.94 -17.04 10.74
N ASP A 9 -14.08 -16.03 10.71
CA ASP A 9 -14.40 -14.64 10.36
C ASP A 9 -13.89 -14.22 8.97
N PHE A 10 -14.43 -13.12 8.44
CA PHE A 10 -14.07 -12.55 7.15
C PHE A 10 -13.61 -11.09 7.26
N PHE A 11 -12.43 -10.80 6.71
CA PHE A 11 -11.99 -9.43 6.50
C PHE A 11 -12.66 -8.87 5.24
N LEU A 12 -13.63 -7.99 5.42
CA LEU A 12 -14.11 -7.09 4.36
C LEU A 12 -13.30 -5.78 4.41
N MET A 13 -13.18 -5.09 3.28
CA MET A 13 -12.34 -3.89 3.20
C MET A 13 -13.03 -2.69 3.89
N ALA A 14 -12.25 -1.71 4.32
CA ALA A 14 -12.81 -0.46 4.85
C ALA A 14 -13.77 0.19 3.81
N PRO A 15 -14.85 0.88 4.24
CA PRO A 15 -15.19 1.25 5.61
C PRO A 15 -16.02 0.18 6.37
N ASN A 16 -16.00 -1.09 5.95
CA ASN A 16 -16.70 -2.15 6.69
C ASN A 16 -16.08 -2.40 8.07
N GLU A 17 -16.92 -2.63 9.10
CA GLU A 17 -16.48 -2.79 10.48
C GLU A 17 -15.61 -4.04 10.76
N THR A 18 -15.69 -5.08 9.92
CA THR A 18 -14.79 -6.25 10.02
C THR A 18 -13.32 -5.87 9.79
N ALA A 19 -13.06 -4.81 9.03
CA ALA A 19 -11.71 -4.26 8.85
C ALA A 19 -11.11 -3.75 10.17
N ASP A 20 -11.94 -3.31 11.13
CA ASP A 20 -11.48 -2.73 12.39
C ASP A 20 -11.12 -3.80 13.45
N VAL A 21 -11.40 -5.08 13.20
CA VAL A 21 -11.28 -6.14 14.21
C VAL A 21 -9.80 -6.46 14.50
N PRO A 22 -9.31 -6.33 15.76
CA PRO A 22 -7.87 -6.34 16.03
C PRO A 22 -7.09 -7.61 15.64
N HIS A 23 -7.73 -8.79 15.53
CA HIS A 23 -7.02 -10.06 15.32
C HIS A 23 -6.36 -10.17 13.93
N TRP A 24 -6.89 -9.46 12.92
CA TRP A 24 -6.28 -9.34 11.60
C TRP A 24 -4.93 -8.61 11.65
N TRP A 25 -4.80 -7.62 12.53
CA TRP A 25 -3.71 -6.65 12.54
C TRP A 25 -2.54 -7.00 13.48
N GLN A 26 -2.69 -7.99 14.37
CA GLN A 26 -1.61 -8.37 15.29
C GLN A 26 -0.48 -9.19 14.63
N GLY A 27 -0.54 -9.45 13.31
CA GLY A 27 0.50 -10.20 12.60
C GLY A 27 1.86 -9.48 12.50
N ALA A 28 1.85 -8.14 12.49
CA ALA A 28 3.05 -7.31 12.34
C ALA A 28 3.02 -6.08 13.28
N GLU A 29 3.99 -5.17 13.12
CA GLU A 29 3.96 -3.84 13.71
C GLU A 29 4.19 -2.79 12.61
N PRO A 30 3.24 -1.89 12.33
CA PRO A 30 3.39 -0.87 11.30
C PRO A 30 4.16 0.35 11.81
N ILE A 31 4.71 1.13 10.87
CA ILE A 31 5.65 2.24 11.13
C ILE A 31 5.18 3.23 12.20
N TRP A 32 3.90 3.59 12.22
CA TRP A 32 3.34 4.51 13.21
C TRP A 32 3.34 3.94 14.63
N ILE A 33 3.17 2.62 14.80
CA ILE A 33 3.23 1.98 16.13
C ILE A 33 4.67 1.89 16.61
N THR A 34 5.64 1.61 15.73
CA THR A 34 7.07 1.67 16.07
C THR A 34 7.49 3.10 16.47
N ALA A 35 6.98 4.10 15.76
CA ALA A 35 7.20 5.52 16.07
C ALA A 35 6.60 5.92 17.43
N GLU A 36 5.30 5.67 17.67
CA GLU A 36 4.63 6.00 18.94
C GLU A 36 5.27 5.27 20.14
N LYS A 37 5.75 4.03 19.96
CA LYS A 37 6.53 3.30 20.97
C LYS A 37 7.88 3.93 21.32
N LYS A 38 8.43 4.80 20.46
CA LYS A 38 9.67 5.57 20.68
C LYS A 38 9.39 7.04 21.05
N GLY A 39 8.13 7.43 21.30
CA GLY A 39 7.77 8.82 21.62
C GLY A 39 7.76 9.75 20.40
N ILE A 40 7.59 9.20 19.20
CA ILE A 40 7.34 9.95 17.97
C ILE A 40 5.84 9.97 17.72
N ARG A 41 5.22 11.15 17.80
CA ARG A 41 3.78 11.34 17.62
C ARG A 41 3.45 11.32 16.12
N SER A 42 2.30 10.75 15.77
CA SER A 42 1.91 10.47 14.37
C SER A 42 0.49 10.90 14.01
N ALA A 43 0.30 11.41 12.78
CA ALA A 43 -1.01 11.74 12.21
C ALA A 43 -1.27 10.97 10.91
N LEU A 44 -2.30 10.13 10.93
CA LEU A 44 -2.67 9.27 9.79
C LEU A 44 -4.01 9.72 9.21
N TYR A 45 -4.05 9.87 7.88
CA TYR A 45 -5.22 10.35 7.15
C TYR A 45 -5.61 9.30 6.10
N TRP A 46 -6.74 8.64 6.34
CA TRP A 46 -7.32 7.57 5.50
C TRP A 46 -6.41 6.35 5.28
N TRP A 47 -5.35 6.22 6.09
CA TRP A 47 -4.44 5.09 6.06
C TRP A 47 -5.04 3.90 6.80
N ASP A 48 -5.18 2.77 6.10
CA ASP A 48 -5.89 1.61 6.61
C ASP A 48 -5.20 1.00 7.85
N GLY A 49 -6.00 0.71 8.88
CA GLY A 49 -5.52 0.24 10.18
C GLY A 49 -5.19 1.35 11.18
N CYS A 50 -5.23 2.65 10.83
CA CYS A 50 -4.97 3.74 11.79
C CYS A 50 -5.98 3.75 12.95
N GLN A 51 -7.17 3.24 12.71
CA GLN A 51 -8.27 3.18 13.65
C GLN A 51 -8.22 1.97 14.61
N VAL A 52 -7.39 0.98 14.30
CA VAL A 52 -7.29 -0.29 15.03
C VAL A 52 -6.24 -0.19 16.13
N GLU A 53 -6.46 -0.89 17.24
CA GLU A 53 -5.41 -1.02 18.26
C GLU A 53 -4.44 -2.14 17.88
N ILE A 54 -3.21 -1.76 17.57
CA ILE A 54 -2.17 -2.66 17.06
C ILE A 54 -1.04 -2.69 18.09
N LYS A 55 -0.73 -3.87 18.62
CA LYS A 55 0.25 -4.08 19.70
C LYS A 55 0.04 -3.15 20.91
N GLY A 56 -1.23 -2.87 21.27
CA GLY A 56 -1.61 -2.04 22.42
C GLY A 56 -1.46 -0.53 22.21
N ARG A 57 -1.39 -0.05 20.97
CA ARG A 57 -1.36 1.39 20.64
C ARG A 57 -2.18 1.74 19.40
N LYS A 58 -2.43 3.05 19.25
CA LYS A 58 -2.96 3.74 18.07
C LYS A 58 -2.04 4.93 17.76
N PRO A 59 -2.05 5.50 16.54
CA PRO A 59 -1.40 6.79 16.28
C PRO A 59 -2.04 7.91 17.11
N THR A 60 -1.29 8.97 17.37
CA THR A 60 -1.75 10.19 18.07
C THR A 60 -3.00 10.78 17.40
N PHE A 61 -3.05 10.81 16.07
CA PHE A 61 -4.21 11.23 15.29
C PHE A 61 -4.51 10.22 14.17
N CYS A 62 -5.80 9.94 13.95
CA CYS A 62 -6.28 9.09 12.85
C CYS A 62 -7.60 9.66 12.30
N ARG A 63 -7.66 9.92 10.99
CA ARG A 63 -8.93 10.06 10.26
C ARG A 63 -9.21 8.75 9.55
N LYS A 64 -10.32 8.07 9.91
CA LYS A 64 -10.74 6.82 9.27
C LYS A 64 -10.88 7.00 7.76
N TYR A 65 -10.54 5.94 7.01
CA TYR A 65 -10.76 5.83 5.58
C TYR A 65 -12.22 6.15 5.17
N LYS A 66 -12.37 6.74 3.98
CA LYS A 66 -13.64 6.99 3.27
C LYS A 66 -13.46 6.49 1.83
N TYR A 67 -14.53 6.03 1.19
CA TYR A 67 -14.50 5.57 -0.21
C TYR A 67 -15.05 6.64 -1.17
N VAL A 68 -14.27 7.01 -2.17
CA VAL A 68 -14.56 8.01 -3.22
C VAL A 68 -15.80 7.64 -4.04
N GLY A 69 -16.06 6.35 -4.26
CA GLY A 69 -17.16 5.91 -5.13
C GLY A 69 -18.58 6.23 -4.62
N TYR A 70 -18.77 6.51 -3.32
CA TYR A 70 -20.08 6.96 -2.79
C TYR A 70 -20.03 7.86 -1.53
N SER A 71 -18.89 7.97 -0.82
CA SER A 71 -18.83 8.64 0.50
C SER A 71 -17.85 9.81 0.61
N TRP A 72 -17.04 10.07 -0.43
CA TRP A 72 -15.96 11.07 -0.35
C TRP A 72 -15.88 11.97 -1.60
N PRO A 73 -16.89 12.84 -1.83
CA PRO A 73 -16.92 13.73 -2.99
C PRO A 73 -15.81 14.81 -2.95
N ASN A 74 -15.44 15.28 -1.76
CA ASN A 74 -14.51 16.39 -1.54
C ASN A 74 -13.07 15.89 -1.29
N VAL A 75 -12.67 14.79 -1.93
CA VAL A 75 -11.40 14.10 -1.65
C VAL A 75 -10.16 14.99 -1.86
N ASN A 76 -10.19 15.91 -2.82
CA ASN A 76 -9.08 16.82 -3.08
C ASN A 76 -8.99 17.92 -2.01
N GLU A 77 -10.12 18.47 -1.57
CA GLU A 77 -10.22 19.49 -0.53
C GLU A 77 -9.85 18.92 0.84
N ASP A 78 -10.37 17.74 1.18
CA ASP A 78 -9.99 16.98 2.38
C ASP A 78 -8.48 16.71 2.38
N THR A 79 -7.93 16.21 1.26
CA THR A 79 -6.49 15.92 1.13
C THR A 79 -5.66 17.19 1.30
N LYS A 80 -6.05 18.30 0.67
CA LYS A 80 -5.42 19.61 0.88
C LYS A 80 -5.40 20.01 2.35
N GLU A 81 -6.52 19.86 3.06
CA GLU A 81 -6.62 20.19 4.48
C GLU A 81 -5.71 19.29 5.34
N ALA A 82 -5.72 17.97 5.10
CA ALA A 82 -4.86 17.01 5.79
C ALA A 82 -3.37 17.32 5.60
N LEU A 83 -2.97 17.67 4.38
CA LEU A 83 -1.61 18.03 4.01
C LEU A 83 -1.14 19.32 4.73
N LEU A 84 -1.94 20.38 4.68
CA LEU A 84 -1.61 21.65 5.35
C LEU A 84 -1.67 21.55 6.88
N THR A 85 -2.60 20.75 7.41
CA THR A 85 -2.66 20.42 8.85
C THR A 85 -1.42 19.63 9.28
N SER A 86 -0.95 18.70 8.46
CA SER A 86 0.28 17.94 8.73
C SER A 86 1.50 18.86 8.79
N LEU A 87 1.62 19.82 7.88
CA LEU A 87 2.69 20.84 7.96
C LEU A 87 2.62 21.64 9.26
N GLN A 88 1.42 22.07 9.69
CA GLN A 88 1.27 22.82 10.94
C GLN A 88 1.63 22.01 12.18
N LEU A 89 1.18 20.75 12.26
CA LEU A 89 1.47 19.87 13.39
C LEU A 89 2.97 19.49 13.45
N LEU A 90 3.65 19.41 12.31
CA LEU A 90 5.10 19.23 12.24
C LEU A 90 5.84 20.50 12.68
N GLU A 91 5.41 21.67 12.19
CA GLU A 91 5.95 22.99 12.53
C GLU A 91 5.88 23.28 14.04
N ASN A 92 4.82 22.79 14.70
CA ASN A 92 4.59 22.91 16.14
C ASN A 92 5.29 21.80 17.00
N ASP A 93 6.01 20.84 16.40
CA ASP A 93 6.51 19.57 17.03
C ASP A 93 5.40 18.71 17.69
N GLU A 94 4.14 18.91 17.32
CA GLU A 94 3.00 18.13 17.81
C GLU A 94 2.98 16.72 17.23
N ILE A 95 3.48 16.54 16.02
CA ILE A 95 3.81 15.24 15.42
C ILE A 95 5.22 15.30 14.84
N GLN A 96 5.81 14.13 14.59
CA GLN A 96 6.94 14.04 13.67
C GLN A 96 6.64 13.12 12.47
N LEU A 97 5.66 12.22 12.52
CA LEU A 97 5.25 11.41 11.35
C LEU A 97 3.86 11.82 10.85
N ALA A 98 3.73 12.15 9.56
CA ALA A 98 2.43 12.23 8.89
C ALA A 98 2.34 11.27 7.69
N GLN A 99 1.19 10.62 7.51
CA GLN A 99 0.90 9.76 6.36
C GLN A 99 -0.49 10.08 5.79
N VAL A 100 -0.60 10.28 4.47
CA VAL A 100 -1.86 10.62 3.80
C VAL A 100 -2.10 9.67 2.62
N TYR A 101 -3.21 8.94 2.65
CA TYR A 101 -3.65 8.08 1.54
C TYR A 101 -4.53 8.87 0.55
N TYR A 102 -4.42 8.55 -0.75
CA TYR A 102 -5.12 9.24 -1.84
C TYR A 102 -5.67 8.25 -2.89
N GLU A 103 -6.92 7.84 -2.71
CA GLU A 103 -7.61 6.84 -3.55
C GLU A 103 -7.85 7.20 -5.04
N PRO A 104 -8.12 8.46 -5.45
CA PRO A 104 -8.66 8.74 -6.79
C PRO A 104 -7.88 8.16 -7.99
N VAL A 105 -6.55 8.05 -7.88
CA VAL A 105 -5.70 7.50 -8.96
C VAL A 105 -6.03 6.03 -9.27
N ASP A 106 -6.40 5.25 -8.25
CA ASP A 106 -6.79 3.85 -8.37
C ASP A 106 -8.27 3.71 -8.77
N TYR A 107 -9.18 4.39 -8.03
CA TYR A 107 -10.62 4.34 -8.30
C TYR A 107 -10.97 4.73 -9.75
N TYR A 108 -10.36 5.79 -10.29
CA TYR A 108 -10.54 6.15 -11.70
C TYR A 108 -9.80 5.21 -12.66
N GLY A 109 -8.71 4.58 -12.22
CA GLY A 109 -8.01 3.50 -12.94
C GLY A 109 -8.90 2.26 -13.14
N HIS A 110 -9.59 1.78 -12.12
CA HIS A 110 -10.60 0.72 -12.25
C HIS A 110 -11.76 1.13 -13.14
N LYS A 111 -12.32 2.32 -12.88
CA LYS A 111 -13.61 2.75 -13.44
C LYS A 111 -13.54 3.12 -14.92
N TYR A 112 -12.41 3.68 -15.36
CA TYR A 112 -12.23 4.19 -16.73
C TYR A 112 -11.02 3.57 -17.47
N GLY A 113 -10.19 2.78 -16.77
CA GLY A 113 -8.96 2.17 -17.30
C GLY A 113 -7.71 3.01 -17.01
N PRO A 114 -6.51 2.40 -16.98
CA PRO A 114 -5.26 3.06 -16.58
C PRO A 114 -4.83 4.24 -17.48
N ASN A 115 -5.29 4.23 -18.74
CA ASN A 115 -4.97 5.25 -19.75
C ASN A 115 -6.08 6.30 -19.92
N SER A 116 -7.12 6.30 -19.09
CA SER A 116 -8.24 7.25 -19.15
C SER A 116 -7.83 8.71 -18.87
N ASP A 117 -8.59 9.68 -19.36
CA ASP A 117 -8.34 11.09 -19.05
C ASP A 117 -8.79 11.46 -17.63
N GLU A 118 -9.76 10.72 -17.08
CA GLU A 118 -10.18 10.76 -15.68
C GLU A 118 -9.03 10.37 -14.74
N ARG A 119 -8.34 9.24 -15.01
CA ARG A 119 -7.18 8.84 -14.20
C ARG A 119 -6.00 9.79 -14.39
N LYS A 120 -5.75 10.30 -15.61
CA LYS A 120 -4.75 11.35 -15.85
C LYS A 120 -5.09 12.65 -15.10
N LYS A 121 -6.37 13.01 -14.97
CA LYS A 121 -6.83 14.18 -14.20
C LYS A 121 -6.55 13.99 -12.71
N ALA A 122 -6.87 12.83 -12.13
CA ALA A 122 -6.56 12.54 -10.73
C ALA A 122 -5.05 12.57 -10.43
N VAL A 123 -4.19 12.11 -11.37
CA VAL A 123 -2.73 12.24 -11.25
C VAL A 123 -2.29 13.70 -11.24
N LYS A 124 -2.90 14.58 -12.05
CA LYS A 124 -2.61 16.03 -12.04
C LYS A 124 -3.14 16.73 -10.79
N GLU A 125 -4.26 16.26 -10.24
CA GLU A 125 -4.86 16.81 -9.02
C GLU A 125 -3.97 16.56 -7.82
N ILE A 126 -3.51 15.32 -7.62
CA ILE A 126 -2.54 15.03 -6.56
C ILE A 126 -1.23 15.79 -6.79
N ASP A 127 -0.63 15.79 -7.99
CA ASP A 127 0.58 16.57 -8.30
C ASP A 127 0.44 18.06 -7.92
N SER A 128 -0.71 18.68 -8.22
CA SER A 128 -1.02 20.08 -7.87
C SER A 128 -1.16 20.32 -6.36
N LEU A 129 -1.72 19.36 -5.61
CA LEU A 129 -1.82 19.44 -4.14
C LEU A 129 -0.44 19.42 -3.46
N LEU A 130 0.59 18.97 -4.17
CA LEU A 130 1.88 18.62 -3.61
C LEU A 130 3.00 19.58 -4.03
N ASP A 131 2.84 20.19 -5.20
CA ASP A 131 3.46 21.48 -5.51
C ASP A 131 3.07 22.52 -4.45
N LEU A 132 1.77 22.63 -4.13
CA LEU A 132 1.26 23.46 -3.02
C LEU A 132 1.94 23.15 -1.67
N VAL A 133 2.10 21.87 -1.30
CA VAL A 133 2.78 21.48 -0.05
C VAL A 133 4.23 21.97 -0.02
N GLN A 134 4.95 21.86 -1.13
CA GLN A 134 6.36 22.26 -1.18
C GLN A 134 6.54 23.78 -1.25
N ILE A 135 5.58 24.50 -1.86
CA ILE A 135 5.45 25.96 -1.76
C ILE A 135 5.22 26.36 -0.28
N GLU A 136 4.28 25.73 0.41
CA GLU A 136 4.01 26.02 1.83
C GLU A 136 5.17 25.65 2.75
N MET A 137 5.88 24.55 2.48
CA MET A 137 7.13 24.22 3.17
C MET A 137 8.22 25.28 2.94
N ALA A 138 8.30 25.87 1.75
CA ALA A 138 9.25 26.95 1.49
C ALA A 138 8.84 28.26 2.21
N ASN A 139 7.55 28.61 2.18
CA ASN A 139 6.99 29.77 2.88
C ASN A 139 7.25 29.73 4.40
N ARG A 140 7.20 28.53 5.00
CA ARG A 140 7.37 28.28 6.44
C ARG A 140 8.81 27.98 6.87
N GLY A 141 9.78 27.94 5.96
CA GLY A 141 11.16 27.55 6.29
C GLY A 141 11.31 26.08 6.72
N LEU A 142 10.42 25.21 6.24
CA LEU A 142 10.37 23.77 6.53
C LEU A 142 10.99 22.92 5.41
N GLN A 143 11.30 23.49 4.24
CA GLN A 143 11.79 22.79 3.05
C GLN A 143 13.13 22.05 3.24
N ASN A 144 13.96 22.50 4.18
CA ASN A 144 15.20 21.83 4.57
C ASN A 144 15.08 21.05 5.90
N LYS A 145 13.88 21.01 6.49
CA LYS A 145 13.56 20.25 7.70
C LYS A 145 12.78 18.99 7.34
N ILE A 146 11.81 19.08 6.43
CA ILE A 146 10.89 17.99 6.16
C ILE A 146 11.41 17.00 5.11
N ASN A 147 11.44 15.72 5.47
CA ASN A 147 11.51 14.59 4.55
C ASN A 147 10.13 14.30 3.96
N ILE A 148 10.07 14.24 2.63
CA ILE A 148 8.97 13.79 1.80
C ILE A 148 9.29 12.38 1.28
N VAL A 149 8.36 11.43 1.42
CA VAL A 149 8.45 10.09 0.81
C VAL A 149 7.16 9.76 0.06
N VAL A 150 7.32 9.13 -1.10
CA VAL A 150 6.32 8.95 -2.14
C VAL A 150 6.23 7.48 -2.49
N VAL A 151 5.04 6.89 -2.42
CA VAL A 151 4.83 5.46 -2.68
C VAL A 151 3.49 5.22 -3.38
N SER A 152 3.36 4.09 -4.07
CA SER A 152 2.05 3.44 -4.26
C SER A 152 2.11 1.98 -3.80
N ASP A 153 0.94 1.46 -3.43
CA ASP A 153 0.63 0.07 -3.11
C ASP A 153 0.84 -0.87 -4.32
N HIS A 154 0.46 -0.43 -5.51
CA HIS A 154 0.69 -1.15 -6.76
C HIS A 154 0.67 -0.22 -7.98
N GLY A 155 0.81 -0.81 -9.16
CA GLY A 155 0.41 -0.23 -10.45
C GLY A 155 -0.98 -0.69 -10.89
N MET A 156 -1.26 -0.68 -12.19
CA MET A 156 -2.57 -0.96 -12.80
C MET A 156 -2.40 -1.38 -14.27
N THR A 157 -3.04 -2.47 -14.70
CA THR A 157 -3.09 -2.89 -16.11
C THR A 157 -4.49 -2.70 -16.71
N SER A 158 -4.62 -2.77 -18.03
CA SER A 158 -5.92 -2.68 -18.71
C SER A 158 -6.66 -4.01 -18.59
N THR A 159 -7.94 -3.95 -18.28
CA THR A 159 -8.86 -5.09 -18.33
C THR A 159 -10.12 -4.75 -19.14
N ASP A 160 -9.98 -3.88 -20.15
CA ASP A 160 -11.03 -3.65 -21.12
C ASP A 160 -11.28 -4.89 -21.98
N SER A 161 -12.54 -5.11 -22.39
CA SER A 161 -13.01 -6.36 -23.00
C SER A 161 -12.38 -6.69 -24.37
N ARG A 162 -11.52 -5.84 -24.91
CA ARG A 162 -10.84 -6.01 -26.21
C ARG A 162 -9.57 -6.87 -26.05
N GLY A 163 -9.78 -8.16 -25.83
CA GLY A 163 -8.69 -9.15 -25.70
C GLY A 163 -8.53 -9.73 -24.29
N LEU A 164 -9.38 -9.34 -23.33
CA LEU A 164 -9.48 -9.99 -22.03
C LEU A 164 -10.16 -11.36 -22.17
N ILE A 165 -9.53 -12.41 -21.65
CA ILE A 165 -10.07 -13.77 -21.60
C ILE A 165 -10.62 -14.03 -20.20
N VAL A 166 -11.93 -14.27 -20.09
CA VAL A 166 -12.60 -14.48 -18.81
C VAL A 166 -12.66 -15.98 -18.48
N ILE A 167 -12.04 -16.36 -17.37
CA ILE A 167 -12.02 -17.72 -16.84
C ILE A 167 -13.24 -17.88 -15.94
N ASN A 168 -14.32 -18.43 -16.49
CA ASN A 168 -15.58 -18.56 -15.77
C ASN A 168 -15.62 -19.83 -14.91
N LEU A 169 -15.17 -19.71 -13.65
CA LEU A 169 -15.15 -20.84 -12.69
C LEU A 169 -16.54 -21.46 -12.47
N GLN A 170 -17.63 -20.71 -12.66
CA GLN A 170 -19.00 -21.18 -12.48
C GLN A 170 -19.43 -22.23 -13.54
N GLN A 171 -18.68 -22.34 -14.63
CA GLN A 171 -18.86 -23.35 -15.70
C GLN A 171 -17.92 -24.55 -15.55
N ILE A 172 -16.96 -24.49 -14.62
CA ILE A 172 -15.87 -25.47 -14.46
C ILE A 172 -16.01 -26.23 -13.14
N LEU A 173 -16.41 -25.54 -12.07
CA LEU A 173 -16.49 -26.07 -10.71
C LEU A 173 -17.94 -26.36 -10.30
N ASP A 174 -18.11 -27.49 -9.62
CA ASP A 174 -19.30 -27.78 -8.84
C ASP A 174 -19.29 -26.92 -7.56
N ILE A 175 -20.18 -25.95 -7.47
CA ILE A 175 -20.25 -25.02 -6.31
C ILE A 175 -20.53 -25.73 -4.98
N SER A 176 -21.01 -26.98 -4.99
CA SER A 176 -21.19 -27.77 -3.76
C SER A 176 -19.85 -28.24 -3.17
N ASP A 177 -18.79 -28.35 -3.99
CA ASP A 177 -17.43 -28.67 -3.57
C ASP A 177 -16.68 -27.48 -2.95
N ILE A 178 -17.21 -26.26 -3.06
CA ILE A 178 -16.58 -25.04 -2.57
C ILE A 178 -17.18 -24.62 -1.22
N LYS A 179 -16.30 -24.49 -0.22
CA LYS A 179 -16.66 -23.95 1.09
C LYS A 179 -16.66 -22.42 1.02
N TYR A 180 -15.55 -21.81 0.59
CA TYR A 180 -15.41 -20.36 0.38
C TYR A 180 -14.52 -20.03 -0.84
N MET A 181 -14.74 -18.85 -1.42
CA MET A 181 -13.87 -18.19 -2.41
C MET A 181 -13.62 -16.76 -1.95
N VAL A 182 -12.35 -16.32 -1.96
CA VAL A 182 -11.97 -14.94 -1.62
C VAL A 182 -11.15 -14.30 -2.74
N TYR A 183 -11.48 -13.05 -3.09
CA TYR A 183 -11.06 -12.34 -4.30
C TYR A 183 -11.48 -13.02 -5.61
N TYR A 184 -11.44 -12.24 -6.69
CA TYR A 184 -11.53 -12.68 -8.09
C TYR A 184 -10.71 -11.70 -8.96
N GLY A 185 -10.65 -11.94 -10.27
CA GLY A 185 -9.96 -11.08 -11.22
C GLY A 185 -8.53 -11.56 -11.46
N ALA A 186 -7.55 -10.76 -11.05
CA ALA A 186 -6.13 -11.08 -11.25
C ALA A 186 -5.64 -12.24 -10.36
N THR A 187 -6.18 -12.35 -9.14
CA THR A 187 -5.87 -13.42 -8.17
C THR A 187 -7.12 -13.82 -7.39
N SER A 188 -7.14 -15.06 -6.91
CA SER A 188 -8.19 -15.60 -6.03
C SER A 188 -7.64 -16.71 -5.15
N MET A 189 -8.31 -17.01 -4.05
CA MET A 189 -8.03 -18.21 -3.24
C MET A 189 -9.31 -18.98 -2.96
N LEU A 190 -9.23 -20.31 -3.06
CA LEU A 190 -10.35 -21.22 -2.78
C LEU A 190 -10.09 -22.01 -1.50
N LEU A 191 -11.14 -22.17 -0.69
CA LEU A 191 -11.27 -23.22 0.31
C LEU A 191 -12.30 -24.25 -0.20
N PRO A 192 -11.84 -25.41 -0.70
CA PRO A 192 -12.72 -26.55 -0.96
C PRO A 192 -13.39 -27.06 0.31
N GLN A 193 -14.45 -27.86 0.14
CA GLN A 193 -15.02 -28.68 1.21
C GLN A 193 -14.06 -29.83 1.57
N ASP A 194 -14.28 -30.42 2.75
CA ASP A 194 -13.48 -31.53 3.26
C ASP A 194 -13.50 -32.71 2.26
N GLY A 195 -12.31 -33.21 1.91
CA GLY A 195 -12.14 -34.28 0.91
C GLY A 195 -12.30 -33.85 -0.56
N LYS A 196 -12.54 -32.57 -0.88
CA LYS A 196 -12.72 -32.08 -2.26
C LYS A 196 -11.50 -31.37 -2.88
N LEU A 197 -10.41 -31.21 -2.12
CA LEU A 197 -9.19 -30.50 -2.55
C LEU A 197 -8.68 -30.97 -3.93
N GLU A 198 -8.46 -32.28 -4.08
CA GLU A 198 -7.97 -32.88 -5.32
C GLU A 198 -8.91 -32.65 -6.50
N LYS A 199 -10.22 -32.86 -6.32
CA LYS A 199 -11.23 -32.65 -7.38
C LYS A 199 -11.25 -31.21 -7.88
N VAL A 200 -11.09 -30.24 -6.97
CA VAL A 200 -11.05 -28.81 -7.34
C VAL A 200 -9.73 -28.43 -7.98
N TYR A 201 -8.60 -29.00 -7.55
CA TYR A 201 -7.28 -28.76 -8.17
C TYR A 201 -7.21 -29.33 -9.59
N GLU A 202 -7.55 -30.61 -9.77
CA GLU A 202 -7.53 -31.31 -11.06
C GLU A 202 -8.45 -30.67 -12.11
N ALA A 203 -9.57 -30.05 -11.68
CA ALA A 203 -10.48 -29.33 -12.56
C ALA A 203 -9.95 -27.97 -13.06
N LEU A 204 -8.86 -27.45 -12.48
CA LEU A 204 -8.35 -26.10 -12.74
C LEU A 204 -6.92 -26.05 -13.31
N LYS A 205 -6.06 -27.01 -12.96
CA LYS A 205 -4.60 -26.93 -13.19
C LYS A 205 -4.17 -26.73 -14.65
N ASP A 206 -4.95 -27.24 -15.61
CA ASP A 206 -4.64 -27.21 -17.05
C ASP A 206 -5.33 -26.05 -17.80
N ILE A 207 -5.95 -25.11 -17.08
CA ILE A 207 -6.60 -23.93 -17.68
C ILE A 207 -5.56 -22.97 -18.26
N GLN A 208 -5.64 -22.73 -19.57
CA GLN A 208 -4.79 -21.75 -20.24
C GLN A 208 -4.92 -20.36 -19.60
N GLY A 209 -3.78 -19.78 -19.21
CA GLY A 209 -3.72 -18.45 -18.58
C GLY A 209 -4.03 -18.42 -17.08
N LEU A 210 -4.16 -19.57 -16.42
CA LEU A 210 -4.32 -19.69 -14.97
C LEU A 210 -3.14 -20.47 -14.39
N GLN A 211 -2.38 -19.88 -13.48
CA GLN A 211 -1.51 -20.65 -12.59
C GLN A 211 -2.32 -21.10 -11.38
N VAL A 212 -2.29 -22.40 -11.09
CA VAL A 212 -3.02 -23.03 -9.98
C VAL A 212 -2.02 -23.70 -9.06
N TYR A 213 -1.96 -23.25 -7.81
CA TYR A 213 -1.05 -23.77 -6.80
C TYR A 213 -1.82 -24.37 -5.63
N LEU A 214 -1.52 -25.61 -5.26
CA LEU A 214 -1.77 -26.08 -3.91
C LEU A 214 -0.90 -25.27 -2.94
N LYS A 215 -1.37 -25.07 -1.71
CA LYS A 215 -0.74 -24.15 -0.75
C LYS A 215 0.77 -24.36 -0.56
N ASP A 216 1.22 -25.60 -0.44
CA ASP A 216 2.65 -25.89 -0.21
C ASP A 216 3.52 -25.71 -1.47
N ASP A 217 2.93 -25.82 -2.66
CA ASP A 217 3.57 -25.65 -3.97
C ASP A 217 3.63 -24.19 -4.44
N ILE A 218 2.94 -23.26 -3.74
CA ILE A 218 3.02 -21.82 -4.02
C ILE A 218 4.50 -21.38 -4.07
N PRO A 219 4.92 -20.60 -5.11
CA PRO A 219 6.28 -20.12 -5.25
C PRO A 219 6.80 -19.37 -4.01
N GLU A 220 8.01 -19.72 -3.58
CA GLU A 220 8.62 -19.17 -2.36
C GLU A 220 8.77 -17.63 -2.43
N HIS A 221 8.96 -17.07 -3.63
CA HIS A 221 9.12 -15.63 -3.85
C HIS A 221 7.85 -14.78 -3.60
N TYR A 222 6.66 -15.40 -3.56
CA TYR A 222 5.45 -14.71 -3.08
C TYR A 222 5.41 -14.62 -1.54
N HIS A 223 6.21 -15.44 -0.84
CA HIS A 223 6.31 -15.56 0.62
C HIS A 223 5.01 -15.86 1.42
N ILE A 224 3.84 -15.92 0.77
CA ILE A 224 2.54 -16.09 1.44
C ILE A 224 2.27 -17.50 1.98
N LYS A 225 2.89 -18.57 1.46
CA LYS A 225 2.42 -19.95 1.75
C LYS A 225 2.43 -20.38 3.22
N ARG A 226 3.33 -19.82 4.03
CA ARG A 226 3.39 -20.08 5.48
C ARG A 226 2.35 -19.28 6.29
N ASN A 227 1.56 -18.41 5.64
CA ASN A 227 0.51 -17.63 6.28
C ASN A 227 -0.74 -18.49 6.55
N ARG A 228 -1.35 -18.32 7.72
CA ARG A 228 -2.61 -18.98 8.11
C ARG A 228 -3.82 -18.54 7.28
N LEU A 229 -3.79 -17.33 6.70
CA LEU A 229 -4.86 -16.76 5.89
C LEU A 229 -4.82 -17.19 4.40
N THR A 230 -3.73 -17.80 3.96
CA THR A 230 -3.66 -18.41 2.62
C THR A 230 -4.45 -19.70 2.60
N LEU A 231 -5.45 -19.80 1.72
CA LEU A 231 -6.34 -20.97 1.62
C LEU A 231 -5.64 -22.12 0.84
N PRO A 232 -6.20 -23.36 0.82
CA PRO A 232 -5.54 -24.52 0.23
C PRO A 232 -5.21 -24.44 -1.27
N ILE A 233 -5.95 -23.63 -2.05
CA ILE A 233 -5.65 -23.38 -3.47
C ILE A 233 -5.51 -21.87 -3.71
N LEU A 234 -4.39 -21.47 -4.32
CA LEU A 234 -4.16 -20.15 -4.89
C LEU A 234 -4.37 -20.19 -6.40
N LEU A 235 -5.08 -19.21 -6.93
CA LEU A 235 -5.29 -18.96 -8.35
C LEU A 235 -4.63 -17.63 -8.73
N VAL A 236 -3.74 -17.65 -9.72
CA VAL A 236 -3.14 -16.45 -10.32
C VAL A 236 -3.52 -16.42 -11.79
N ALA A 237 -4.02 -15.29 -12.29
CA ALA A 237 -4.25 -15.10 -13.70
C ALA A 237 -2.99 -14.58 -14.39
N SER A 238 -2.73 -15.04 -15.61
CA SER A 238 -1.77 -14.43 -16.52
C SER A 238 -2.28 -13.08 -17.03
N LYS A 239 -1.37 -12.23 -17.56
CA LYS A 239 -1.78 -10.95 -18.18
C LYS A 239 -2.82 -11.19 -19.29
N ASN A 240 -3.83 -10.33 -19.36
CA ASN A 240 -5.02 -10.44 -20.22
C ASN A 240 -5.99 -11.59 -19.87
N TYR A 241 -5.81 -12.29 -18.76
CA TYR A 241 -6.82 -13.21 -18.21
C TYR A 241 -7.50 -12.60 -16.98
N TYR A 242 -8.73 -13.05 -16.70
CA TYR A 242 -9.51 -12.59 -15.54
C TYR A 242 -10.34 -13.74 -14.96
N ILE A 243 -10.10 -14.08 -13.70
CA ILE A 243 -10.88 -15.07 -12.95
C ILE A 243 -12.25 -14.48 -12.65
N GLN A 244 -13.33 -15.07 -13.16
CA GLN A 244 -14.68 -14.69 -12.75
C GLN A 244 -15.00 -15.29 -11.37
N GLY A 245 -15.65 -14.51 -10.51
CA GLY A 245 -16.11 -14.99 -9.21
C GLY A 245 -17.20 -16.05 -9.36
N LEU A 246 -17.19 -17.07 -8.51
CA LEU A 246 -18.31 -18.00 -8.35
C LEU A 246 -19.51 -17.26 -7.73
N ASP A 247 -20.73 -17.56 -8.14
CA ASP A 247 -21.93 -16.97 -7.54
C ASP A 247 -22.44 -17.87 -6.41
N ILE A 248 -21.80 -17.75 -5.24
CA ILE A 248 -22.15 -18.52 -4.05
C ILE A 248 -22.52 -17.56 -2.90
N PRO A 249 -23.83 -17.34 -2.65
CA PRO A 249 -24.31 -16.43 -1.61
C PRO A 249 -23.69 -16.72 -0.24
N GLY A 250 -23.13 -15.69 0.40
CA GLY A 250 -22.48 -15.80 1.72
C GLY A 250 -21.17 -16.61 1.74
N LYS A 251 -20.61 -16.98 0.58
CA LYS A 251 -19.40 -17.81 0.48
C LYS A 251 -18.35 -17.31 -0.52
N SER A 252 -18.79 -16.61 -1.56
CA SER A 252 -17.92 -15.94 -2.53
C SER A 252 -17.81 -14.46 -2.17
N ILE A 253 -16.60 -13.97 -1.89
CA ILE A 253 -16.39 -12.65 -1.28
C ILE A 253 -15.29 -11.87 -2.05
N PRO A 254 -15.63 -10.72 -2.68
CA PRO A 254 -16.93 -10.05 -2.66
C PRO A 254 -17.99 -10.78 -3.52
N THR A 255 -19.26 -10.57 -3.20
CA THR A 255 -20.40 -11.20 -3.88
C THR A 255 -20.66 -10.56 -5.25
N GLY A 256 -20.66 -11.38 -6.30
CA GLY A 256 -20.81 -10.94 -7.69
C GLY A 256 -19.54 -10.31 -8.26
N SER A 257 -19.27 -10.52 -9.56
CA SER A 257 -18.04 -10.08 -10.19
C SER A 257 -18.28 -9.14 -11.39
N SER A 258 -18.20 -7.83 -11.16
CA SER A 258 -18.04 -6.85 -12.24
C SER A 258 -16.58 -6.82 -12.71
N ILE A 259 -16.37 -6.78 -14.02
CA ILE A 259 -15.04 -6.60 -14.61
C ILE A 259 -14.79 -5.09 -14.75
N SER A 260 -13.82 -4.58 -13.99
CA SER A 260 -13.31 -3.21 -14.12
C SER A 260 -12.59 -2.99 -15.45
N LEU A 261 -12.47 -1.74 -15.92
CA LEU A 261 -11.71 -1.41 -17.14
C LEU A 261 -10.19 -1.34 -16.91
N GLY A 262 -9.77 -1.17 -15.65
CA GLY A 262 -8.41 -1.48 -15.18
C GLY A 262 -8.46 -2.44 -14.02
N SER A 263 -7.40 -3.23 -13.82
CA SER A 263 -7.26 -4.10 -12.65
C SER A 263 -5.80 -4.30 -12.23
N HIS A 264 -5.61 -4.84 -11.03
CA HIS A 264 -4.33 -5.05 -10.37
C HIS A 264 -4.37 -6.34 -9.52
N GLY A 265 -3.23 -6.71 -8.91
CA GLY A 265 -3.10 -7.98 -8.17
C GLY A 265 -2.69 -9.17 -9.05
N TYR A 266 -2.14 -8.90 -10.24
CA TYR A 266 -1.41 -9.88 -11.05
C TYR A 266 0.01 -10.10 -10.45
N ASP A 267 0.73 -11.13 -10.91
CA ASP A 267 2.12 -11.35 -10.54
C ASP A 267 3.01 -10.13 -10.93
N PRO A 268 3.69 -9.46 -9.98
CA PRO A 268 4.49 -8.27 -10.27
C PRO A 268 5.87 -8.55 -10.90
N TYR A 269 6.31 -9.82 -10.91
CA TYR A 269 7.50 -10.25 -11.64
C TYR A 269 7.19 -10.42 -13.13
N GLU A 270 6.08 -11.08 -13.46
CA GLU A 270 5.62 -11.34 -14.84
C GLU A 270 4.85 -10.16 -15.48
N VAL A 271 4.21 -9.30 -14.67
CA VAL A 271 3.41 -8.16 -15.15
C VAL A 271 3.99 -6.83 -14.64
N PRO A 272 4.93 -6.19 -15.39
CA PRO A 272 5.55 -4.93 -14.99
C PRO A 272 4.57 -3.78 -14.71
N ASP A 273 3.37 -3.81 -15.30
CA ASP A 273 2.27 -2.88 -15.05
C ASP A 273 1.83 -2.83 -13.58
N MET A 274 2.14 -3.87 -12.78
CA MET A 274 1.84 -3.93 -11.33
C MET A 274 2.84 -3.18 -10.45
N ARG A 275 3.94 -2.68 -11.02
CA ARG A 275 4.99 -1.98 -10.26
C ARG A 275 4.49 -0.60 -9.82
N GLY A 276 4.53 -0.36 -8.51
CA GLY A 276 4.26 0.95 -7.92
C GLY A 276 5.39 1.95 -8.13
N ILE A 277 5.17 3.18 -7.66
CA ILE A 277 6.19 4.25 -7.67
C ILE A 277 6.95 4.31 -6.34
N PHE A 278 8.20 4.78 -6.38
CA PHE A 278 8.90 5.32 -5.22
C PHE A 278 9.64 6.59 -5.59
N PHE A 279 9.44 7.66 -4.83
CA PHE A 279 10.27 8.86 -4.86
C PHE A 279 10.52 9.34 -3.42
N ALA A 280 11.55 10.13 -3.19
CA ALA A 280 11.77 10.77 -1.89
C ALA A 280 12.56 12.08 -2.05
N ARG A 281 12.37 13.01 -1.13
CA ARG A 281 12.97 14.35 -1.16
C ARG A 281 13.10 14.92 0.26
N GLY A 282 14.26 15.44 0.64
CA GLY A 282 14.43 16.10 1.95
C GLY A 282 15.85 16.01 2.48
N PRO A 283 16.11 16.48 3.71
CA PRO A 283 17.45 16.48 4.31
C PRO A 283 18.01 15.08 4.60
N GLY A 284 17.15 14.07 4.78
CA GLY A 284 17.55 12.69 5.12
C GLY A 284 17.78 11.76 3.92
N VAL A 285 17.54 12.20 2.69
CA VAL A 285 17.69 11.36 1.47
C VAL A 285 18.72 11.92 0.52
N ARG A 286 19.34 11.04 -0.28
CA ARG A 286 20.32 11.45 -1.28
C ARG A 286 19.68 12.24 -2.41
N GLN A 287 20.22 13.43 -2.68
CA GLN A 287 19.79 14.28 -3.78
C GLN A 287 20.34 13.76 -5.12
N ASN A 288 19.60 13.99 -6.21
CA ASN A 288 19.95 13.60 -7.58
C ASN A 288 20.31 12.09 -7.73
N TYR A 289 19.73 11.25 -6.87
CA TYR A 289 19.99 9.81 -6.84
C TYR A 289 18.83 9.01 -7.45
N LEU A 290 19.15 8.16 -8.43
CA LEU A 290 18.25 7.14 -8.93
C LEU A 290 18.63 5.79 -8.32
N SER A 291 17.75 5.23 -7.50
CA SER A 291 17.92 3.89 -6.93
C SER A 291 17.67 2.80 -7.99
N PRO A 292 18.31 1.62 -7.87
CA PRO A 292 17.77 0.38 -8.41
C PRO A 292 16.32 0.14 -7.93
N PRO A 293 15.53 -0.70 -8.62
CA PRO A 293 14.16 -1.05 -8.20
C PRO A 293 14.10 -1.59 -6.77
N LEU A 294 13.13 -1.10 -6.00
CA LEU A 294 12.91 -1.47 -4.59
C LEU A 294 11.91 -2.62 -4.46
N GLN A 295 11.97 -3.33 -3.34
CA GLN A 295 10.85 -4.16 -2.88
C GLN A 295 10.02 -3.37 -1.86
N MET A 296 8.71 -3.60 -1.82
CA MET A 296 7.82 -2.88 -0.89
C MET A 296 8.21 -3.06 0.58
N VAL A 297 8.80 -4.20 0.92
CA VAL A 297 9.32 -4.50 2.26
C VAL A 297 10.50 -3.61 2.70
N ASP A 298 11.22 -3.00 1.76
CA ASP A 298 12.35 -2.09 2.06
C ASP A 298 11.86 -0.77 2.69
N ILE A 299 10.63 -0.35 2.35
CA ILE A 299 10.04 0.96 2.69
C ILE A 299 9.93 1.17 4.20
N TYR A 300 9.57 0.14 4.97
CA TYR A 300 9.52 0.24 6.44
C TYR A 300 10.88 0.59 7.05
N SER A 301 11.96 -0.02 6.56
CA SER A 301 13.31 0.27 7.06
C SER A 301 13.81 1.66 6.60
N ILE A 302 13.43 2.10 5.39
CA ILE A 302 13.71 3.46 4.90
C ILE A 302 13.01 4.51 5.77
N LEU A 303 11.73 4.31 6.10
CA LEU A 303 11.02 5.20 6.99
C LEU A 303 11.63 5.19 8.41
N CYS A 304 11.99 4.03 8.96
CA CYS A 304 12.66 3.96 10.27
C CYS A 304 13.99 4.74 10.31
N GLU A 305 14.87 4.57 9.32
CA GLU A 305 16.14 5.32 9.27
C GLU A 305 15.90 6.84 9.08
N LEU A 306 14.91 7.24 8.28
CA LEU A 306 14.52 8.66 8.14
C LEU A 306 13.91 9.25 9.42
N LEU A 307 13.14 8.47 10.17
CA LEU A 307 12.60 8.81 11.50
C LEU A 307 13.67 8.81 12.61
N GLY A 308 14.91 8.37 12.33
CA GLY A 308 15.96 8.22 13.33
C GLY A 308 15.71 7.12 14.37
N ILE A 309 14.92 6.08 14.03
CA ILE A 309 14.56 4.98 14.93
C ILE A 309 15.04 3.63 14.40
N GLU A 310 15.30 2.71 15.34
CA GLU A 310 15.64 1.33 15.04
C GLU A 310 14.39 0.56 14.52
N PRO A 311 14.44 -0.03 13.31
CA PRO A 311 13.34 -0.83 12.77
C PRO A 311 13.16 -2.14 13.57
N GLN A 312 11.91 -2.58 13.71
CA GLN A 312 11.63 -3.96 14.16
C GLN A 312 12.11 -4.99 13.12
N PRO A 313 12.32 -6.27 13.52
CA PRO A 313 12.65 -7.35 12.58
C PRO A 313 11.63 -7.41 11.43
N ASN A 314 12.12 -7.24 10.20
CA ASN A 314 11.31 -7.11 8.99
C ASN A 314 12.05 -7.73 7.78
N ASN A 315 11.39 -7.80 6.63
CA ASN A 315 11.91 -8.45 5.42
C ASN A 315 12.66 -7.50 4.46
N GLY A 316 12.81 -6.22 4.80
CA GLY A 316 13.54 -5.24 4.00
C GLY A 316 15.06 -5.44 3.98
N THR A 317 15.69 -5.10 2.87
CA THR A 317 17.12 -5.30 2.62
C THR A 317 17.93 -4.07 3.04
N LYS A 318 18.67 -4.16 4.16
CA LYS A 318 19.39 -3.02 4.77
C LYS A 318 20.33 -2.26 3.82
N SER A 319 20.99 -2.92 2.87
CA SER A 319 21.86 -2.25 1.90
C SER A 319 21.10 -1.35 0.91
N VAL A 320 19.83 -1.65 0.63
CA VAL A 320 18.93 -0.78 -0.15
C VAL A 320 18.60 0.48 0.63
N THR A 321 18.27 0.32 1.91
CA THR A 321 18.02 1.43 2.86
C THR A 321 19.20 2.40 2.91
N GLN A 322 20.40 1.87 3.16
CA GLN A 322 21.65 2.62 3.20
C GLN A 322 22.00 3.28 1.86
N GLY A 323 21.47 2.79 0.74
CA GLY A 323 21.63 3.36 -0.60
C GLY A 323 20.79 4.62 -0.85
N ILE A 324 19.64 4.76 -0.18
CA ILE A 324 18.66 5.84 -0.40
C ILE A 324 18.84 6.96 0.63
N VAL A 325 19.05 6.59 1.88
CA VAL A 325 19.26 7.52 2.99
C VAL A 325 20.60 8.24 2.77
N ALA A 326 20.59 9.56 2.97
CA ALA A 326 21.83 10.33 3.02
C ALA A 326 22.63 9.85 4.24
N LEU A 327 23.95 9.62 4.10
CA LEU A 327 24.77 9.00 5.15
C LEU A 327 24.42 9.58 6.53
N PRO A 328 24.10 8.74 7.54
CA PRO A 328 23.78 9.25 8.87
C PRO A 328 24.95 10.10 9.33
N TYR A 329 24.68 11.38 9.60
CA TYR A 329 25.72 12.36 9.89
C TYR A 329 26.43 11.92 11.17
N SER A 330 27.60 11.31 11.02
CA SER A 330 28.27 10.64 12.13
C SER A 330 28.67 11.68 13.17
N ASN A 331 28.39 11.42 14.45
CA ASN A 331 28.78 12.25 15.59
C ASN A 331 30.31 12.21 15.82
N SER A 332 31.10 12.62 14.81
CA SER A 332 32.54 12.44 14.72
C SER A 332 33.23 13.22 13.58
N ILE A 333 32.79 14.45 13.25
CA ILE A 333 33.58 15.38 12.42
C ILE A 333 33.71 16.74 13.12
N SER A 334 34.97 17.16 13.30
CA SER A 334 35.33 18.48 13.82
C SER A 334 35.34 19.53 12.70
N LEU A 335 34.72 20.69 12.96
CA LEU A 335 34.92 22.02 12.36
C LEU A 335 35.80 22.12 11.09
N THR A 336 35.19 22.56 9.97
CA THR A 336 35.64 23.75 9.19
C THR A 336 34.59 24.18 8.14
N HIS A 337 34.67 25.42 7.66
CA HIS A 337 33.72 26.04 6.72
C HIS A 337 33.88 25.58 5.25
N CYS A 338 32.78 25.53 4.47
CA CYS A 338 32.47 26.57 3.46
C CYS A 338 31.05 26.46 2.85
N SER A 339 30.69 27.42 2.00
CA SER A 339 29.41 27.58 1.26
C SER A 339 29.29 26.65 0.02
N THR A 340 28.21 26.51 -0.76
CA THR A 340 26.98 27.32 -1.04
C THR A 340 25.89 26.49 -1.77
N SER A 341 24.65 27.00 -1.94
CA SER A 341 23.64 26.66 -3.03
C SER A 341 22.82 25.34 -2.97
N ILE A 342 21.62 25.14 -3.60
CA ILE A 342 20.41 25.98 -3.88
C ILE A 342 19.24 25.12 -4.51
N LEU A 343 17.95 25.40 -4.19
CA LEU A 343 16.64 24.97 -4.81
C LEU A 343 16.34 23.44 -5.06
N ILE A 344 15.13 22.84 -5.11
CA ILE A 344 13.67 23.21 -5.23
C ILE A 344 13.16 23.24 -6.70
N THR A 345 12.03 22.62 -7.12
CA THR A 345 10.97 21.76 -6.49
C THR A 345 11.04 20.34 -7.13
N ILE A 346 10.01 19.54 -7.53
CA ILE A 346 8.79 19.01 -6.84
C ILE A 346 9.09 17.50 -6.47
N SER A 347 8.28 16.41 -6.52
CA SER A 347 6.82 16.07 -6.52
C SER A 347 6.59 14.77 -5.68
N THR A 348 5.34 14.34 -5.46
CA THR A 348 4.88 13.36 -4.42
C THR A 348 3.58 12.62 -4.91
N VAL A 349 2.67 11.81 -4.30
CA VAL A 349 2.25 11.20 -2.99
C VAL A 349 3.15 11.33 -1.75
N LEU A 350 2.58 11.33 -0.53
CA LEU A 350 3.24 11.98 0.61
C LEU A 350 3.18 11.27 1.98
N CYS A 351 4.38 11.05 2.55
CA CYS A 351 4.66 11.04 3.99
C CYS A 351 5.57 12.24 4.34
N LEU A 352 5.35 12.89 5.49
CA LEU A 352 6.13 14.07 5.95
C LEU A 352 6.79 13.80 7.34
N TYR A 353 8.06 14.20 7.53
CA TYR A 353 8.75 14.15 8.84
C TYR A 353 9.84 15.22 9.08
N ILE A 354 9.94 15.76 10.30
CA ILE A 354 11.04 16.66 10.76
C ILE A 354 12.04 15.92 11.69
N PRO A 355 13.37 16.02 11.45
CA PRO A 355 14.39 15.46 12.33
C PRO A 355 14.58 16.27 13.61
N LYS A 356 14.50 15.58 14.76
CA LYS A 356 14.47 16.13 16.13
C LYS A 356 15.79 16.77 16.65
N HIS A 357 16.71 17.16 15.75
CA HIS A 357 18.05 17.66 16.11
C HIS A 357 18.45 18.98 15.41
N LEU A 358 17.48 19.80 15.00
CA LEU A 358 17.70 21.13 14.39
C LEU A 358 17.28 22.32 15.29
N MET A 359 17.22 22.12 16.62
CA MET A 359 16.90 23.16 17.61
C MET A 359 18.00 23.36 18.67
N THR A 360 19.18 23.82 18.25
CA THR A 360 20.14 24.55 19.11
C THR A 360 21.10 25.36 18.24
N LEU A 361 21.30 26.64 18.57
CA LEU A 361 22.31 27.57 18.01
C LEU A 361 22.11 27.93 16.52
N THR A 362 21.83 29.18 16.14
CA THR A 362 21.60 30.43 16.91
C THR A 362 20.49 31.25 16.29
#